data_AF-A0A0M0BVT7-F1
#
_entry.id   AF-A0A0M0BVT7-F1
#
_cell.length_a   1.000
_cell.length_b   1.000
_cell.length_c   1.000
_cell.angle_alpha   90.00
_cell.angle_beta   90.00
_cell.angle_gamma   90.00
#
_symmetry.space_group_name_H-M   'P 1'
#
loop_
_entity.id
_entity.type
_entity.pdbx_description
1 polymer ?
#
loop_
_entity_poly.entity_id
_entity_poly.type
_entity_poly.pdbx_seq_one_letter_code
_entity_poly.pdbx_strand_id
1 'polypeptide(L)'
;MSKFPVEVSDDEGVIDAVNYLLSGPQGLGQNFSGFNSYINGYLTGNYRIPFTQPNPALIYVSAIALGVSEIIDPRTFKHYFASAQPSPPFALGQPVDVQGVTNDFYDGTYSPIGVVECTTTYFIARTTGSYDVTTAPSSGGTAQLSLNNFLTSTDANARVTTTSATDRVFISAQLNNALTYTSTVTGSLIYKVQVNRYLAEPNNDPTNPDFVFTLDSTISEKKYVLPVAPTVDGVSTFTFAGDKANSQTNQPQTFEISPVTTTGSGSGLRVSLTLQPTTNSSSPYTVPYDGSNTTITIINPGTGYAIGDTVTIPAYELGPYVYDTDADIYGPFVPDNDIVLTITATLAAGTISTATLPEIETIFTTVIDNPRPAYYWYILEVKFDNWLNPDSGDVLAVYRSELNLRSLSAQVVKE
;
A
#
# COMPACT_ATOMS: atom_id res chain seq x y z
N MET A 1 -41.57 -12.90 -22.35
CA MET A 1 -41.17 -12.56 -20.97
C MET A 1 -42.43 -12.53 -20.15
N SER A 2 -42.53 -13.37 -19.12
CA SER A 2 -43.70 -13.38 -18.25
C SER A 2 -43.91 -11.99 -17.64
N LYS A 3 -45.16 -11.53 -17.65
CA LYS A 3 -45.55 -10.28 -17.02
C LYS A 3 -45.54 -10.52 -15.51
N PHE A 4 -44.87 -9.66 -14.74
CA PHE A 4 -44.95 -9.70 -13.28
C PHE A 4 -45.82 -8.53 -12.77
N PRO A 5 -46.85 -8.78 -11.94
CA PRO A 5 -47.30 -10.10 -11.46
C PRO A 5 -47.94 -10.95 -12.58
N VAL A 6 -47.77 -12.27 -12.50
CA VAL A 6 -48.44 -13.21 -13.40
C VAL A 6 -49.93 -13.16 -13.09
N GLU A 7 -50.73 -12.78 -14.07
CA GLU A 7 -52.18 -12.72 -13.91
C GLU A 7 -52.73 -14.14 -13.80
N VAL A 8 -53.71 -14.37 -12.91
CA VAL A 8 -54.22 -15.72 -12.57
C VAL A 8 -54.85 -16.45 -13.77
N SER A 9 -55.15 -15.73 -14.84
CA SER A 9 -55.71 -16.24 -16.10
C SER A 9 -54.69 -16.32 -17.26
N ASP A 10 -53.42 -16.05 -17.01
CA ASP A 10 -52.35 -16.11 -18.01
C ASP A 10 -51.62 -17.46 -17.94
N ASP A 11 -52.23 -18.49 -18.53
CA ASP A 11 -51.68 -19.85 -18.55
C ASP A 11 -50.27 -19.89 -19.19
N GLU A 12 -50.01 -19.01 -20.16
CA GLU A 12 -48.71 -18.87 -20.81
C GLU A 12 -47.69 -18.22 -19.86
N GLY A 13 -48.09 -17.18 -19.12
CA GLY A 13 -47.29 -16.56 -18.06
C GLY A 13 -46.96 -17.51 -16.90
N VAL A 14 -47.87 -18.42 -16.54
CA VAL A 14 -47.62 -19.46 -15.53
C VAL A 14 -46.64 -20.52 -16.05
N ILE A 15 -46.79 -20.97 -17.30
CA ILE A 15 -45.87 -21.93 -17.93
C ILE A 15 -44.47 -21.31 -18.05
N ASP A 16 -44.36 -20.05 -18.45
CA ASP A 16 -43.09 -19.31 -18.51
C ASP A 16 -42.45 -19.16 -17.12
N ALA A 17 -43.25 -18.86 -16.08
CA ALA A 17 -42.76 -18.74 -14.71
C ALA A 17 -42.30 -20.09 -14.13
N VAL A 18 -43.02 -21.18 -14.44
CA VAL A 18 -42.64 -22.55 -14.04
C VAL A 18 -41.41 -23.00 -14.82
N ASN A 19 -41.31 -22.72 -16.11
CA ASN A 19 -40.10 -22.98 -16.89
C ASN A 19 -38.92 -22.17 -16.39
N TYR A 20 -39.11 -20.91 -16.00
CA TYR A 20 -38.08 -20.10 -15.35
C TYR A 20 -37.61 -20.72 -14.02
N LEU A 21 -38.54 -21.20 -13.20
CA LEU A 21 -38.25 -21.85 -11.92
C LEU A 21 -37.53 -23.20 -12.10
N LEU A 22 -37.99 -24.04 -13.04
CA LEU A 22 -37.53 -25.41 -13.22
C LEU A 22 -36.26 -25.53 -14.06
N SER A 23 -36.10 -24.65 -15.05
CA SER A 23 -34.94 -24.70 -15.96
C SER A 23 -33.70 -24.03 -15.37
N GLY A 24 -33.87 -23.39 -14.21
CA GLY A 24 -32.87 -22.54 -13.60
C GLY A 24 -32.47 -21.38 -14.54
N PRO A 25 -31.58 -20.50 -14.08
CA PRO A 25 -31.06 -19.43 -14.92
C PRO A 25 -30.57 -19.91 -16.31
N GLN A 26 -29.99 -21.11 -16.39
CA GLN A 26 -29.39 -21.63 -17.63
C GLN A 26 -30.39 -22.06 -18.72
N GLY A 27 -31.63 -22.41 -18.38
CA GLY A 27 -32.56 -23.01 -19.35
C GLY A 27 -33.28 -22.05 -20.30
N LEU A 28 -33.26 -20.75 -20.02
CA LEU A 28 -33.85 -19.70 -20.87
C LEU A 28 -32.79 -18.88 -21.62
N GLY A 29 -31.54 -19.33 -21.63
CA GLY A 29 -30.42 -18.58 -22.20
C GLY A 29 -30.00 -17.35 -21.37
N GLN A 30 -30.44 -17.25 -20.12
CA GLN A 30 -29.94 -16.28 -19.15
C GLN A 30 -28.75 -16.91 -18.41
N ASN A 31 -27.58 -16.93 -19.05
CA ASN A 31 -26.37 -17.39 -18.38
C ASN A 31 -25.95 -16.37 -17.32
N PHE A 32 -26.43 -16.56 -16.09
CA PHE A 32 -25.87 -15.88 -14.92
C PHE A 32 -24.53 -16.51 -14.61
N SER A 33 -23.47 -15.81 -14.99
CA SER A 33 -22.12 -16.11 -14.54
C SER A 33 -21.72 -15.05 -13.52
N GLY A 34 -21.14 -15.50 -12.41
CA GLY A 34 -20.66 -14.57 -11.40
C GLY A 34 -19.85 -15.26 -10.33
N PHE A 35 -19.06 -14.44 -9.65
CA PHE A 35 -18.24 -14.83 -8.52
C PHE A 35 -18.64 -13.95 -7.33
N ASN A 36 -18.64 -14.54 -6.14
CA ASN A 36 -18.79 -13.81 -4.89
C ASN A 36 -17.93 -14.48 -3.81
N SER A 37 -17.10 -13.71 -3.13
CA SER A 37 -16.33 -14.18 -1.99
C SER A 37 -16.27 -13.13 -0.89
N TYR A 38 -16.36 -13.60 0.34
CA TYR A 38 -16.13 -12.83 1.57
C TYR A 38 -14.80 -13.21 2.24
N ILE A 39 -14.04 -14.16 1.67
CA ILE A 39 -12.74 -14.60 2.19
C ILE A 39 -11.69 -13.58 1.73
N ASN A 40 -10.90 -13.06 2.67
CA ASN A 40 -9.84 -12.10 2.37
C ASN A 40 -8.87 -12.68 1.34
N GLY A 41 -8.56 -11.86 0.35
CA GLY A 41 -7.63 -12.21 -0.72
C GLY A 41 -6.66 -11.07 -0.97
N TYR A 42 -5.46 -11.39 -1.45
CA TYR A 42 -4.45 -10.39 -1.79
C TYR A 42 -4.21 -10.34 -3.29
N LEU A 43 -4.05 -9.12 -3.81
CA LEU A 43 -3.76 -8.86 -5.22
C LEU A 43 -2.34 -9.29 -5.59
N THR A 44 -2.16 -10.04 -6.69
CA THR A 44 -0.86 -10.65 -7.03
C THR A 44 -0.33 -10.33 -8.43
N GLY A 45 -0.82 -9.27 -9.10
CA GLY A 45 -0.52 -9.01 -10.51
C GLY A 45 -1.47 -9.75 -11.45
N ASN A 46 -1.23 -9.66 -12.76
CA ASN A 46 -2.13 -10.19 -13.80
C ASN A 46 -1.76 -11.65 -14.14
N TYR A 47 -2.36 -12.62 -13.44
CA TYR A 47 -2.15 -14.06 -13.67
C TYR A 47 -3.28 -14.64 -14.54
N ARG A 48 -2.94 -15.61 -15.44
CA ARG A 48 -3.87 -16.20 -16.44
C ARG A 48 -5.15 -16.83 -15.87
N ILE A 49 -5.18 -17.11 -14.58
CA ILE A 49 -6.40 -17.47 -13.86
C ILE A 49 -6.49 -16.52 -12.69
N PRO A 50 -7.48 -15.62 -12.62
CA PRO A 50 -7.52 -14.62 -11.56
C PRO A 50 -7.62 -15.35 -10.23
N PHE A 51 -6.57 -15.21 -9.43
CA PHE A 51 -6.48 -15.77 -8.10
C PHE A 51 -6.08 -14.65 -7.15
N THR A 52 -6.89 -14.46 -6.12
CA THR A 52 -6.36 -13.89 -4.90
C THR A 52 -5.47 -14.93 -4.21
N GLN A 53 -4.28 -14.55 -3.77
CA GLN A 53 -3.48 -15.44 -2.92
C GLN A 53 -3.94 -15.35 -1.47
N PRO A 54 -3.78 -16.43 -0.67
CA PRO A 54 -4.12 -16.42 0.76
C PRO A 54 -3.10 -15.63 1.59
N ASN A 55 -1.92 -15.33 1.04
CA ASN A 55 -0.86 -14.58 1.70
C ASN A 55 -0.73 -13.18 1.11
N PRO A 56 -0.40 -12.16 1.94
CA PRO A 56 -0.12 -10.82 1.45
C PRO A 56 0.93 -10.83 0.36
N ALA A 57 0.55 -10.38 -0.83
CA ALA A 57 1.48 -10.16 -1.92
C ALA A 57 1.90 -8.69 -1.90
N LEU A 58 3.21 -8.47 -2.04
CA LEU A 58 3.76 -7.13 -2.17
C LEU A 58 3.34 -6.56 -3.51
N ILE A 59 2.90 -5.31 -3.57
CA ILE A 59 2.61 -4.63 -4.85
C ILE A 59 3.75 -3.68 -5.27
N TYR A 60 4.76 -3.59 -4.42
CA TYR A 60 6.02 -2.91 -4.65
C TYR A 60 7.18 -3.70 -4.04
N VAL A 61 8.27 -3.82 -4.79
CA VAL A 61 9.57 -4.28 -4.30
C VAL A 61 10.59 -3.32 -4.91
N SER A 62 11.33 -2.62 -4.05
CA SER A 62 12.43 -1.76 -4.50
C SER A 62 13.47 -2.54 -5.29
N ALA A 63 14.23 -1.88 -6.16
CA ALA A 63 15.29 -2.50 -6.94
C ALA A 63 16.25 -3.35 -6.09
N ILE A 64 16.30 -4.66 -6.37
CA ILE A 64 17.22 -5.62 -5.78
C ILE A 64 18.32 -5.90 -6.80
N ALA A 65 19.58 -5.72 -6.40
CA ALA A 65 20.72 -6.02 -7.25
C ALA A 65 20.76 -7.50 -7.66
N LEU A 66 21.04 -7.75 -8.93
CA LEU A 66 21.19 -9.08 -9.51
C LEU A 66 22.66 -9.46 -9.66
N GLY A 67 22.96 -10.73 -9.40
CA GLY A 67 24.27 -11.32 -9.59
C GLY A 67 24.42 -11.89 -11.00
N VAL A 68 23.61 -12.90 -11.33
CA VAL A 68 23.64 -13.63 -12.61
C VAL A 68 22.20 -13.81 -13.12
N SER A 69 22.01 -13.67 -14.42
CA SER A 69 20.77 -13.96 -15.15
C SER A 69 21.08 -15.03 -16.21
N GLU A 70 20.26 -16.07 -16.28
CA GLU A 70 20.40 -17.18 -17.22
C GLU A 70 19.06 -17.62 -17.78
N ILE A 71 19.06 -18.16 -19.00
CA ILE A 71 17.89 -18.80 -19.61
C ILE A 71 18.02 -20.30 -19.39
N ILE A 72 17.04 -20.92 -18.72
CA ILE A 72 17.09 -22.35 -18.39
C ILE A 72 16.36 -23.21 -19.44
N ASP A 73 15.34 -22.64 -20.08
CA ASP A 73 14.63 -23.20 -21.22
C ASP A 73 14.09 -22.06 -22.09
N PRO A 74 13.59 -22.32 -23.32
CA PRO A 74 13.16 -21.27 -24.25
C PRO A 74 12.15 -20.24 -23.71
N ARG A 75 11.47 -20.51 -22.59
CA ARG A 75 10.47 -19.59 -22.00
C ARG A 75 10.79 -19.18 -20.57
N THR A 76 11.88 -19.68 -19.99
CA THR A 76 12.10 -19.59 -18.55
C THR A 76 13.45 -18.99 -18.24
N PHE A 77 13.42 -17.93 -17.45
CA PHE A 77 14.57 -17.13 -17.07
C PHE A 77 14.78 -17.25 -15.57
N LYS A 78 16.02 -17.40 -15.15
CA LYS A 78 16.42 -17.47 -13.75
C LYS A 78 17.38 -16.33 -13.43
N HIS A 79 17.06 -15.57 -12.39
CA HIS A 79 17.85 -14.43 -11.95
C HIS A 79 18.26 -14.64 -10.50
N TYR A 80 19.56 -14.66 -10.25
CA TYR A 80 20.14 -14.75 -8.91
C TYR A 80 20.30 -13.35 -8.32
N PHE A 81 19.95 -13.18 -7.06
CA PHE A 81 20.23 -11.95 -6.33
C PHE A 81 21.74 -11.82 -6.06
N ALA A 82 22.26 -10.59 -6.10
CA ALA A 82 23.66 -10.32 -5.77
C ALA A 82 23.98 -10.66 -4.30
N SER A 83 22.99 -10.58 -3.43
CA SER A 83 23.05 -11.03 -2.03
C SER A 83 21.75 -11.73 -1.65
N ALA A 84 21.83 -12.69 -0.72
CA ALA A 84 20.65 -13.34 -0.19
C ALA A 84 19.70 -12.32 0.47
N GLN A 85 18.42 -12.43 0.15
CA GLN A 85 17.36 -11.60 0.72
C GLN A 85 16.87 -12.20 2.06
N PRO A 86 16.39 -11.38 3.01
CA PRO A 86 15.87 -11.89 4.29
C PRO A 86 14.67 -12.84 4.13
N SER A 87 13.85 -12.62 3.10
CA SER A 87 12.73 -13.47 2.69
C SER A 87 12.59 -13.42 1.15
N PRO A 88 11.89 -14.39 0.52
CA PRO A 88 11.60 -14.31 -0.91
C PRO A 88 10.89 -12.99 -1.25
N PRO A 89 11.48 -12.14 -2.10
CA PRO A 89 10.96 -10.79 -2.32
C PRO A 89 9.74 -10.75 -3.26
N PHE A 90 9.57 -11.76 -4.12
CA PHE A 90 8.47 -11.83 -5.09
C PHE A 90 7.54 -13.01 -4.79
N ALA A 91 6.24 -12.79 -4.96
CA ALA A 91 5.23 -13.84 -4.94
C ALA A 91 5.03 -14.44 -6.34
N LEU A 92 4.48 -15.65 -6.39
CA LEU A 92 4.18 -16.32 -7.66
C LEU A 92 3.13 -15.52 -8.45
N GLY A 93 3.30 -15.43 -9.77
CA GLY A 93 2.45 -14.69 -10.70
C GLY A 93 2.76 -13.21 -10.82
N GLN A 94 3.63 -12.66 -9.95
CA GLN A 94 3.94 -11.24 -9.99
C GLN A 94 4.76 -10.88 -11.24
N PRO A 95 4.45 -9.76 -11.91
CA PRO A 95 5.33 -9.22 -12.92
C PRO A 95 6.62 -8.74 -12.25
N VAL A 96 7.76 -8.97 -12.86
CA VAL A 96 9.05 -8.43 -12.39
C VAL A 96 9.68 -7.67 -13.54
N ASP A 97 10.15 -6.47 -13.24
CA ASP A 97 10.90 -5.65 -14.16
C ASP A 97 12.39 -5.83 -13.89
N VAL A 98 13.12 -6.31 -14.90
CA VAL A 98 14.58 -6.49 -14.85
C VAL A 98 15.22 -5.46 -15.76
N GLN A 99 16.22 -4.76 -15.24
CA GLN A 99 16.92 -3.72 -15.99
C GLN A 99 18.41 -3.71 -15.67
N GLY A 100 19.22 -3.27 -16.63
CA GLY A 100 20.64 -3.00 -16.43
C GLY A 100 21.50 -4.25 -16.33
N VAL A 101 21.01 -5.40 -16.80
CA VAL A 101 21.85 -6.60 -16.95
C VAL A 101 22.88 -6.32 -18.04
N THR A 102 24.12 -6.82 -17.88
CA THR A 102 25.22 -6.54 -18.83
C THR A 102 24.85 -6.91 -20.28
N ASN A 103 24.09 -8.00 -20.45
CA ASN A 103 23.41 -8.36 -21.68
C ASN A 103 21.93 -7.98 -21.56
N ASP A 104 21.52 -6.97 -22.33
CA ASP A 104 20.17 -6.41 -22.35
C ASP A 104 19.08 -7.40 -22.83
N PHE A 105 19.49 -8.56 -23.37
CA PHE A 105 18.56 -9.67 -23.63
C PHE A 105 17.76 -10.12 -22.39
N TYR A 106 18.34 -9.94 -21.19
CA TYR A 106 17.69 -10.27 -19.92
C TYR A 106 16.89 -9.11 -19.34
N ASP A 107 16.93 -7.93 -19.96
CA ASP A 107 16.15 -6.79 -19.52
C ASP A 107 14.72 -6.87 -20.06
N GLY A 108 13.77 -6.39 -19.26
CA GLY A 108 12.37 -6.28 -19.63
C GLY A 108 11.42 -6.64 -18.49
N THR A 109 10.14 -6.48 -18.79
CA THR A 109 9.06 -6.84 -17.88
C THR A 109 8.60 -8.27 -18.14
N TYR A 110 8.89 -9.15 -17.19
CA TYR A 110 8.44 -10.54 -17.22
C TYR A 110 6.96 -10.64 -16.87
N SER A 111 6.10 -10.58 -17.88
CA SER A 111 4.63 -10.67 -17.80
C SER A 111 4.09 -11.33 -19.07
N PRO A 112 2.82 -11.82 -19.13
CA PRO A 112 1.82 -11.94 -18.06
C PRO A 112 1.97 -13.19 -17.18
N ILE A 113 2.94 -14.08 -17.43
CA ILE A 113 3.10 -15.28 -16.56
C ILE A 113 3.81 -14.89 -15.26
N GLY A 114 4.84 -14.05 -15.34
CA GLY A 114 5.54 -13.52 -14.18
C GLY A 114 6.42 -14.56 -13.48
N VAL A 115 6.61 -14.36 -12.18
CA VAL A 115 7.41 -15.23 -11.30
C VAL A 115 6.73 -16.58 -11.12
N VAL A 116 7.43 -17.67 -11.43
CA VAL A 116 6.94 -19.05 -11.23
C VAL A 116 7.62 -19.75 -10.04
N GLU A 117 8.73 -19.18 -9.57
CA GLU A 117 9.42 -19.62 -8.36
C GLU A 117 10.21 -18.46 -7.76
N CYS A 118 10.20 -18.30 -6.44
CA CYS A 118 11.06 -17.31 -5.77
C CYS A 118 11.60 -17.88 -4.45
N THR A 119 12.91 -17.75 -4.26
CA THR A 119 13.60 -18.08 -3.01
C THR A 119 14.27 -16.83 -2.45
N THR A 120 15.09 -16.96 -1.40
CA THR A 120 15.93 -15.86 -0.89
C THR A 120 17.16 -15.59 -1.75
N THR A 121 17.49 -16.45 -2.72
CA THR A 121 18.74 -16.34 -3.50
C THR A 121 18.51 -16.16 -5.00
N TYR A 122 17.31 -16.48 -5.50
CA TYR A 122 16.95 -16.29 -6.89
C TYR A 122 15.43 -16.20 -7.06
N PHE A 123 15.00 -15.76 -8.23
CA PHE A 123 13.65 -16.01 -8.75
C PHE A 123 13.73 -16.59 -10.17
N ILE A 124 12.66 -17.27 -10.56
CA ILE A 124 12.43 -17.79 -11.90
C ILE A 124 11.19 -17.10 -12.45
N ALA A 125 11.31 -16.53 -13.63
CA ALA A 125 10.21 -15.91 -14.35
C ALA A 125 9.98 -16.59 -15.71
N ARG A 126 8.73 -16.59 -16.17
CA ARG A 126 8.37 -17.20 -17.45
C ARG A 126 7.75 -16.19 -18.41
N THR A 127 8.02 -16.37 -19.70
CA THR A 127 7.48 -15.55 -20.79
C THR A 127 6.48 -16.32 -21.63
N THR A 128 5.62 -15.60 -22.35
CA THR A 128 4.73 -16.20 -23.38
C THR A 128 5.49 -16.52 -24.66
N GLY A 129 6.48 -15.70 -25.00
CA GLY A 129 7.39 -15.92 -26.12
C GLY A 129 8.40 -17.03 -25.85
N SER A 130 8.84 -17.68 -26.93
CA SER A 130 9.96 -18.63 -26.94
C SER A 130 11.20 -17.93 -27.47
N TYR A 131 12.34 -18.14 -26.82
CA TYR A 131 13.63 -17.54 -27.14
C TYR A 131 14.69 -18.63 -27.38
N ASP A 132 15.79 -18.25 -28.01
CA ASP A 132 16.93 -19.13 -28.22
C ASP A 132 17.68 -19.34 -26.89
N VAL A 133 17.96 -20.60 -26.54
CA VAL A 133 18.63 -21.00 -25.29
C VAL A 133 20.16 -20.87 -25.41
N THR A 134 20.69 -20.51 -26.58
CA THR A 134 22.14 -20.33 -26.79
C THR A 134 22.70 -19.04 -26.17
N THR A 135 21.85 -18.16 -25.63
CA THR A 135 22.30 -16.95 -24.94
C THR A 135 23.07 -17.29 -23.67
N ALA A 136 24.34 -16.86 -23.62
CA ALA A 136 25.20 -17.07 -22.45
C ALA A 136 24.67 -16.30 -21.22
N PRO A 137 24.82 -16.86 -20.00
CA PRO A 137 24.50 -16.15 -18.76
C PRO A 137 25.20 -14.80 -18.67
N SER A 138 24.54 -13.84 -18.03
CA SER A 138 25.02 -12.46 -17.89
C SER A 138 24.94 -11.97 -16.45
N SER A 139 25.84 -11.07 -16.05
CA SER A 139 25.88 -10.52 -14.69
C SER A 139 25.27 -9.13 -14.57
N GLY A 140 25.00 -8.72 -13.32
CA GLY A 140 24.56 -7.37 -12.96
C GLY A 140 23.06 -7.15 -13.19
N GLY A 141 22.66 -5.88 -13.12
CA GLY A 141 21.28 -5.43 -13.23
C GLY A 141 20.54 -5.39 -11.89
N THR A 142 19.26 -5.06 -11.98
CA THR A 142 18.34 -5.00 -10.85
C THR A 142 17.01 -5.64 -11.21
N ALA A 143 16.37 -6.29 -10.26
CA ALA A 143 14.98 -6.72 -10.36
C ALA A 143 14.12 -5.91 -9.40
N GLN A 144 12.98 -5.42 -9.87
CA GLN A 144 12.01 -4.68 -9.08
C GLN A 144 10.58 -5.11 -9.42
N LEU A 145 9.66 -4.82 -8.50
CA LEU A 145 8.22 -4.93 -8.74
C LEU A 145 7.61 -3.56 -8.53
N SER A 146 6.85 -3.11 -9.51
CA SER A 146 5.97 -1.96 -9.35
C SER A 146 4.68 -2.24 -10.09
N LEU A 147 3.57 -2.37 -9.35
CA LEU A 147 2.24 -2.43 -9.97
C LEU A 147 1.69 -1.04 -10.33
N ASN A 148 2.54 0.00 -10.35
CA ASN A 148 2.15 1.32 -10.84
C ASN A 148 1.71 1.20 -12.31
N ASN A 149 0.53 1.71 -12.61
CA ASN A 149 -0.09 1.67 -13.92
C ASN A 149 -0.37 0.23 -14.44
N PHE A 150 -0.25 -0.80 -13.59
CA PHE A 150 -0.61 -2.17 -13.94
C PHE A 150 -2.07 -2.48 -13.59
N LEU A 151 -2.74 -3.16 -14.52
CA LEU A 151 -4.03 -3.79 -14.24
C LEU A 151 -3.80 -5.02 -13.40
N THR A 152 -4.46 -5.06 -12.25
CA THR A 152 -4.42 -6.19 -11.33
C THR A 152 -5.78 -6.84 -11.25
N SER A 153 -5.89 -8.03 -11.83
CA SER A 153 -7.13 -8.77 -11.89
C SER A 153 -7.52 -9.28 -10.51
N THR A 154 -8.81 -9.17 -10.19
CA THR A 154 -9.40 -9.89 -9.06
C THR A 154 -10.02 -11.21 -9.54
N ASP A 155 -10.25 -12.15 -8.65
CA ASP A 155 -11.04 -13.36 -8.89
C ASP A 155 -12.54 -13.07 -9.12
N ALA A 156 -13.03 -11.84 -8.92
CA ALA A 156 -14.38 -11.45 -9.28
C ALA A 156 -14.52 -11.28 -10.79
N ASN A 157 -15.01 -12.33 -11.46
CA ASN A 157 -15.14 -12.40 -12.91
C ASN A 157 -16.41 -13.14 -13.34
N ALA A 158 -16.81 -12.95 -14.60
CA ALA A 158 -17.95 -13.61 -15.21
C ALA A 158 -17.70 -13.85 -16.70
N ARG A 159 -18.12 -15.00 -17.23
CA ARG A 159 -18.02 -15.32 -18.65
C ARG A 159 -19.40 -15.37 -19.28
N VAL A 160 -19.54 -14.80 -20.46
CA VAL A 160 -20.82 -14.76 -21.19
C VAL A 160 -20.60 -14.97 -22.68
N THR A 161 -21.60 -15.50 -23.35
CA THR A 161 -21.64 -15.62 -24.81
C THR A 161 -22.74 -14.73 -25.34
N THR A 162 -22.42 -13.84 -26.28
CA THR A 162 -23.42 -13.12 -27.07
C THR A 162 -23.51 -13.75 -28.46
N THR A 163 -24.73 -13.88 -28.95
CA THR A 163 -25.08 -14.58 -30.20
C THR A 163 -25.64 -13.63 -31.24
N SER A 164 -26.15 -12.47 -30.82
CA SER A 164 -26.68 -11.41 -31.67
C SER A 164 -25.98 -10.08 -31.38
N ALA A 165 -25.98 -9.18 -32.37
CA ALA A 165 -25.54 -7.80 -32.19
C ALA A 165 -26.56 -6.95 -31.40
N THR A 166 -27.74 -7.51 -31.10
CA THR A 166 -28.78 -6.91 -30.24
C THR A 166 -28.69 -7.40 -28.80
N ASP A 167 -27.85 -8.40 -28.51
CA ASP A 167 -27.70 -8.92 -27.15
C ASP A 167 -27.01 -7.87 -26.26
N ARG A 168 -27.61 -7.59 -25.10
CA ARG A 168 -27.04 -6.67 -24.11
C ARG A 168 -26.51 -7.43 -22.91
N VAL A 169 -25.40 -6.99 -22.34
CA VAL A 169 -24.84 -7.57 -21.11
C VAL A 169 -25.01 -6.57 -19.97
N PHE A 170 -25.77 -6.98 -18.96
CA PHE A 170 -25.99 -6.22 -17.73
C PHE A 170 -24.99 -6.70 -16.69
N ILE A 171 -24.17 -5.78 -16.18
CA ILE A 171 -23.06 -6.08 -15.28
C ILE A 171 -23.27 -5.34 -13.97
N SER A 172 -23.04 -6.03 -12.86
CA SER A 172 -22.98 -5.43 -11.53
C SER A 172 -21.75 -5.94 -10.79
N ALA A 173 -21.09 -5.05 -10.04
CA ALA A 173 -19.88 -5.42 -9.31
C ALA A 173 -19.70 -4.63 -8.01
N GLN A 174 -19.11 -5.30 -7.03
CA GLN A 174 -18.82 -4.78 -5.69
C GLN A 174 -17.38 -5.12 -5.33
N LEU A 175 -16.71 -4.22 -4.62
CA LEU A 175 -15.38 -4.44 -4.09
C LEU A 175 -15.16 -3.64 -2.82
N ASN A 176 -14.59 -4.30 -1.82
CA ASN A 176 -14.00 -3.70 -0.64
C ASN A 176 -12.50 -3.99 -0.68
N ASN A 177 -11.67 -2.94 -0.62
CA ASN A 177 -10.21 -3.08 -0.72
C ASN A 177 -9.48 -2.24 0.34
N ALA A 178 -8.82 -2.87 1.30
CA ALA A 178 -7.98 -2.16 2.26
C ALA A 178 -6.55 -1.99 1.72
N LEU A 179 -6.03 -0.76 1.73
CA LEU A 179 -4.69 -0.44 1.24
C LEU A 179 -3.75 -0.13 2.41
N THR A 180 -2.52 -0.64 2.36
CA THR A 180 -1.43 -0.27 3.28
C THR A 180 -0.32 0.39 2.50
N TYR A 181 0.09 1.60 2.88
CA TYR A 181 1.09 2.38 2.16
C TYR A 181 2.03 3.17 3.08
N THR A 182 3.23 3.51 2.60
CA THR A 182 4.09 4.55 3.21
C THR A 182 4.11 5.75 2.28
N SER A 183 4.19 6.97 2.81
CA SER A 183 4.47 8.16 2.02
C SER A 183 5.46 9.07 2.73
N THR A 184 6.46 9.58 2.00
CA THR A 184 7.37 10.62 2.48
C THR A 184 6.89 12.03 2.16
N VAL A 185 5.88 12.17 1.31
CA VAL A 185 5.33 13.47 0.89
C VAL A 185 3.81 13.52 0.96
N THR A 186 3.28 14.74 0.98
CA THR A 186 1.84 15.00 0.80
C THR A 186 1.50 14.86 -0.68
N GLY A 187 0.46 14.10 -1.00
CA GLY A 187 0.07 13.88 -2.38
C GLY A 187 -1.30 13.22 -2.50
N SER A 188 -1.52 12.53 -3.62
CA SER A 188 -2.71 11.72 -3.81
C SER A 188 -2.40 10.42 -4.53
N LEU A 189 -2.90 9.30 -4.01
CA LEU A 189 -2.91 8.03 -4.71
C LEU A 189 -4.16 7.98 -5.58
N ILE A 190 -3.99 7.76 -6.90
CA ILE A 190 -5.14 7.50 -7.76
C ILE A 190 -5.37 6.00 -7.78
N TYR A 191 -6.51 5.58 -7.24
CA TYR A 191 -6.94 4.19 -7.25
C TYR A 191 -8.14 4.04 -8.16
N LYS A 192 -8.06 3.17 -9.15
CA LYS A 192 -9.13 2.91 -10.11
C LYS A 192 -9.63 1.49 -9.94
N VAL A 193 -10.94 1.34 -9.97
CA VAL A 193 -11.61 0.05 -10.13
C VAL A 193 -12.25 0.04 -11.49
N GLN A 194 -12.05 -1.03 -12.24
CA GLN A 194 -12.50 -1.17 -13.62
C GLN A 194 -13.22 -2.50 -13.83
N VAL A 195 -14.25 -2.49 -14.67
CA VAL A 195 -14.77 -3.70 -15.29
C VAL A 195 -14.19 -3.76 -16.69
N ASN A 196 -13.30 -4.73 -16.91
CA ASN A 196 -12.65 -4.94 -18.19
C ASN A 196 -13.25 -6.17 -18.88
N ARG A 197 -13.56 -6.01 -20.17
CA ARG A 197 -14.06 -7.07 -21.06
C ARG A 197 -12.88 -7.61 -21.86
N TYR A 198 -12.72 -8.92 -21.80
CA TYR A 198 -11.77 -9.66 -22.60
C TYR A 198 -12.52 -10.51 -23.63
N LEU A 199 -12.03 -10.51 -24.86
CA LEU A 199 -12.55 -11.32 -25.96
C LEU A 199 -11.83 -12.67 -25.98
N ALA A 200 -12.60 -13.75 -26.11
CA ALA A 200 -12.05 -15.07 -26.36
C ALA A 200 -11.58 -15.21 -27.81
N GLU A 201 -10.32 -15.56 -27.99
CA GLU A 201 -9.70 -15.88 -29.27
C GLU A 201 -9.33 -17.37 -29.29
N PRO A 202 -9.45 -18.06 -30.43
CA PRO A 202 -8.99 -19.44 -30.57
C PRO A 202 -7.51 -19.55 -30.22
N ASN A 203 -7.17 -20.47 -29.32
CA ASN A 203 -5.78 -20.82 -29.05
C ASN A 203 -5.35 -21.96 -29.97
N ASN A 204 -4.33 -21.71 -30.77
CA ASN A 204 -3.78 -22.72 -31.68
C ASN A 204 -2.75 -23.63 -30.99
N ASP A 205 -2.58 -23.56 -29.66
CA ASP A 205 -1.70 -24.46 -28.91
C ASP A 205 -2.34 -25.87 -28.82
N PRO A 206 -1.77 -26.89 -29.47
CA PRO A 206 -2.31 -28.25 -29.44
C PRO A 206 -2.26 -28.89 -28.05
N THR A 207 -1.46 -28.35 -27.13
CA THR A 207 -1.32 -28.84 -25.75
C THR A 207 -2.33 -28.19 -24.81
N ASN A 208 -2.80 -26.98 -25.14
CA ASN A 208 -3.78 -26.25 -24.35
C ASN A 208 -4.79 -25.55 -25.28
N PRO A 209 -5.77 -26.29 -25.82
CA PRO A 209 -6.68 -25.78 -26.85
C PRO A 209 -7.72 -24.77 -26.34
N ASP A 210 -7.70 -24.41 -25.05
CA ASP A 210 -8.63 -23.44 -24.47
C ASP A 210 -8.38 -22.02 -25.01
N PHE A 211 -9.41 -21.19 -25.06
CA PHE A 211 -9.34 -19.81 -25.53
C PHE A 211 -8.23 -18.99 -24.86
N VAL A 212 -7.56 -18.14 -25.66
CA VAL A 212 -6.81 -17.00 -25.12
C VAL A 212 -7.77 -15.84 -24.96
N PHE A 213 -7.69 -15.13 -23.84
CA PHE A 213 -8.49 -13.95 -23.61
C PHE A 213 -7.64 -12.70 -23.79
N THR A 214 -8.01 -11.84 -24.73
CA THR A 214 -7.33 -10.58 -25.02
C THR A 214 -8.19 -9.42 -24.52
N LEU A 215 -7.57 -8.41 -23.90
CA LEU A 215 -8.30 -7.21 -23.47
C LEU A 215 -8.95 -6.56 -24.69
N ASP A 216 -10.27 -6.43 -24.66
CA ASP A 216 -11.06 -5.84 -25.73
C ASP A 216 -11.45 -4.40 -25.38
N SER A 217 -11.99 -4.17 -24.17
CA SER A 217 -12.31 -2.81 -23.71
C SER A 217 -12.50 -2.70 -22.19
N THR A 218 -12.29 -1.49 -21.65
CA THR A 218 -12.75 -1.11 -20.31
C THR A 218 -14.19 -0.62 -20.41
N ILE A 219 -15.11 -1.36 -19.81
CA ILE A 219 -16.56 -1.10 -19.90
C ILE A 219 -16.98 0.00 -18.94
N SER A 220 -16.41 -0.01 -17.74
CA SER A 220 -16.68 1.00 -16.72
C SER A 220 -15.46 1.20 -15.84
N GLU A 221 -15.21 2.44 -15.44
CA GLU A 221 -14.13 2.84 -14.54
C GLU A 221 -14.71 3.72 -13.44
N LYS A 222 -14.34 3.43 -12.19
CA LYS A 222 -14.54 4.32 -11.07
C LYS A 222 -13.18 4.72 -10.52
N LYS A 223 -12.93 6.02 -10.49
CA LYS A 223 -11.68 6.63 -10.02
C LYS A 223 -11.86 7.18 -8.60
N TYR A 224 -10.97 6.78 -7.71
CA TYR A 224 -10.82 7.29 -6.37
C TYR A 224 -9.53 8.11 -6.29
N VAL A 225 -9.61 9.28 -5.65
CA VAL A 225 -8.44 10.14 -5.37
C VAL A 225 -8.26 10.14 -3.86
N LEU A 226 -7.19 9.52 -3.42
CA LEU A 226 -6.95 9.25 -2.01
C LEU A 226 -5.93 10.26 -1.53
N PRO A 227 -6.30 11.19 -0.64
CA PRO A 227 -5.33 12.10 -0.07
C PRO A 227 -4.31 11.27 0.71
N VAL A 228 -3.04 11.47 0.42
CA VAL A 228 -1.95 10.84 1.13
C VAL A 228 -1.20 11.93 1.88
N ALA A 229 -1.10 11.76 3.20
CA ALA A 229 -0.25 12.59 4.03
C ALA A 229 1.09 11.87 4.25
N PRO A 230 2.20 12.60 4.40
CA PRO A 230 3.44 12.01 4.84
C PRO A 230 3.18 11.37 6.20
N THR A 231 3.63 10.13 6.37
CA THR A 231 3.53 9.47 7.66
C THR A 231 4.56 10.11 8.58
N VAL A 232 4.12 11.05 9.40
CA VAL A 232 4.94 11.64 10.45
C VAL A 232 4.77 10.74 11.66
N ASP A 233 5.80 9.99 12.03
CA ASP A 233 5.77 9.30 13.32
C ASP A 233 7.08 9.52 14.07
N GLY A 234 6.93 9.86 15.34
CA GLY A 234 8.03 10.10 16.27
C GLY A 234 8.65 11.49 16.17
N VAL A 235 8.42 12.30 17.20
CA VAL A 235 9.37 13.35 17.56
C VAL A 235 10.69 12.67 17.92
N SER A 236 11.67 12.68 17.02
CA SER A 236 12.97 12.05 17.24
C SER A 236 13.99 13.00 17.90
N THR A 237 13.71 14.30 17.91
CA THR A 237 14.62 15.32 18.46
C THR A 237 13.84 16.46 19.12
N PHE A 238 14.33 16.97 20.25
CA PHE A 238 13.85 18.20 20.88
C PHE A 238 14.99 19.21 20.81
N THR A 239 14.75 20.42 20.27
CA THR A 239 15.68 21.54 20.42
C THR A 239 15.26 22.38 21.60
N PHE A 240 16.20 22.77 22.46
CA PHE A 240 15.91 23.56 23.66
C PHE A 240 16.42 24.99 23.50
N ALA A 241 15.68 25.94 24.07
CA ALA A 241 16.13 27.31 24.25
C ALA A 241 15.75 27.74 25.68
N GLY A 242 16.73 28.23 26.45
CA GLY A 242 16.50 28.66 27.81
C GLY A 242 17.69 29.41 28.37
N ASP A 243 17.42 30.50 29.07
CA ASP A 243 18.44 31.37 29.64
C ASP A 243 18.62 31.06 31.14
N LYS A 244 19.60 30.19 31.42
CA LYS A 244 20.26 29.97 32.72
C LYS A 244 19.47 29.16 33.77
N ALA A 245 20.13 28.14 34.33
CA ALA A 245 19.77 27.57 35.62
C ALA A 245 20.81 28.00 36.67
N ASN A 246 20.38 28.63 37.76
CA ASN A 246 21.27 29.17 38.80
C ASN A 246 21.77 28.12 39.82
N SER A 247 21.54 26.82 39.57
CA SER A 247 22.11 25.75 40.41
C SER A 247 23.62 25.66 40.21
N GLN A 248 24.40 25.65 41.29
CA GLN A 248 25.86 25.46 41.25
C GLN A 248 26.19 24.11 41.89
N THR A 249 26.31 23.05 41.09
CA THR A 249 26.83 21.78 41.57
C THR A 249 27.98 21.31 40.69
N ASN A 250 29.08 20.87 41.32
CA ASN A 250 30.24 20.31 40.63
C ASN A 250 30.02 18.88 40.12
N GLN A 251 28.79 18.37 40.18
CA GLN A 251 28.39 17.04 39.73
C GLN A 251 27.26 17.18 38.72
N PRO A 252 27.22 16.33 37.67
CA PRO A 252 26.07 16.23 36.79
C PRO A 252 24.79 16.00 37.58
N GLN A 253 23.74 16.74 37.26
CA GLN A 253 22.42 16.53 37.84
C GLN A 253 21.47 16.01 36.78
N THR A 254 20.76 14.92 37.10
CA THR A 254 19.75 14.33 36.23
C THR A 254 18.37 14.51 36.85
N PHE A 255 17.45 15.07 36.07
CA PHE A 255 16.07 15.33 36.45
C PHE A 255 15.14 14.51 35.56
N GLU A 256 14.19 13.79 36.16
CA GLU A 256 13.06 13.21 35.42
C GLU A 256 11.88 14.16 35.51
N ILE A 257 11.47 14.72 34.37
CA ILE A 257 10.54 15.84 34.32
C ILE A 257 9.33 15.45 33.47
N SER A 258 8.14 15.81 33.96
CA SER A 258 6.88 15.76 33.22
C SER A 258 6.50 17.20 32.91
N PRO A 259 6.55 17.65 31.65
CA PRO A 259 6.28 19.05 31.33
C PRO A 259 4.89 19.50 31.72
N VAL A 260 4.77 20.78 32.10
CA VAL A 260 3.58 21.31 32.77
C VAL A 260 2.66 22.06 31.80
N THR A 261 3.19 22.64 30.74
CA THR A 261 2.38 23.32 29.72
C THR A 261 2.83 22.98 28.31
N THR A 262 1.85 22.83 27.43
CA THR A 262 2.02 22.55 26.00
C THR A 262 1.17 23.55 25.20
N THR A 263 1.65 23.99 24.04
CA THR A 263 0.84 24.82 23.12
C THR A 263 -0.11 23.99 22.22
N GLY A 264 -0.13 22.66 22.38
CA GLY A 264 -0.92 21.71 21.60
C GLY A 264 -1.66 20.68 22.47
N SER A 265 -2.23 19.64 21.85
CA SER A 265 -3.00 18.58 22.54
C SER A 265 -2.13 17.48 23.16
N GLY A 266 -0.81 17.56 23.01
CA GLY A 266 0.11 16.52 23.45
C GLY A 266 0.12 16.32 24.96
N SER A 267 0.23 15.06 25.39
CA SER A 267 0.29 14.69 26.80
C SER A 267 1.20 13.48 27.06
N GLY A 268 1.64 13.32 28.31
CA GLY A 268 2.38 12.13 28.75
C GLY A 268 3.87 12.10 28.39
N LEU A 269 4.44 13.19 27.85
CA LEU A 269 5.88 13.30 27.65
C LEU A 269 6.61 13.20 29.01
N ARG A 270 7.65 12.36 29.07
CA ARG A 270 8.61 12.32 30.18
C ARG A 270 10.02 12.42 29.61
N VAL A 271 10.83 13.30 30.18
CA VAL A 271 12.21 13.52 29.75
C VAL A 271 13.18 13.36 30.92
N SER A 272 14.37 12.84 30.63
CA SER A 272 15.54 12.87 31.49
C SER A 272 16.42 14.03 31.05
N LEU A 273 16.52 15.08 31.86
CA LEU A 273 17.40 16.22 31.61
C LEU A 273 18.66 16.05 32.45
N THR A 274 19.81 15.91 31.81
CA THR A 274 21.11 15.90 32.49
C THR A 274 21.86 17.18 32.22
N LEU A 275 22.12 17.96 33.27
CA LEU A 275 22.94 19.17 33.23
C LEU A 275 24.38 18.79 33.62
N GLN A 276 25.35 19.01 32.72
CA GLN A 276 26.76 18.81 33.04
C GLN A 276 27.42 20.13 33.44
N PRO A 277 28.17 20.17 34.56
CA PRO A 277 28.90 21.37 34.97
C PRO A 277 30.00 21.71 33.97
N THR A 278 30.12 23.00 33.61
CA THR A 278 31.30 23.47 32.88
C THR A 278 32.50 23.40 33.81
N THR A 279 33.57 22.74 33.38
CA THR A 279 34.66 22.30 34.26
C THR A 279 35.46 23.42 34.94
N ASN A 280 35.18 24.71 34.72
CA ASN A 280 35.98 25.81 35.28
C ASN A 280 35.29 27.19 35.35
N SER A 281 33.97 27.31 35.52
CA SER A 281 33.37 28.64 35.70
C SER A 281 32.59 28.76 37.00
N SER A 282 32.90 29.79 37.78
CA SER A 282 32.08 30.30 38.88
C SER A 282 30.78 30.95 38.40
N SER A 283 30.32 30.62 37.19
CA SER A 283 29.13 31.16 36.56
C SER A 283 28.03 30.10 36.54
N PRO A 284 26.76 30.49 36.74
CA PRO A 284 25.61 29.59 36.62
C PRO A 284 25.60 28.91 35.25
N TYR A 285 24.95 27.75 35.13
CA TYR A 285 24.84 26.98 33.88
C TYR A 285 24.41 27.91 32.75
N THR A 286 25.39 28.40 31.98
CA THR A 286 25.12 29.13 30.76
C THR A 286 25.02 28.01 29.76
N VAL A 287 23.80 27.65 29.38
CA VAL A 287 23.59 26.76 28.24
C VAL A 287 24.34 27.43 27.08
N PRO A 288 25.47 26.90 26.62
CA PRO A 288 26.08 27.49 25.45
C PRO A 288 25.08 27.28 24.32
N TYR A 289 24.95 28.28 23.44
CA TYR A 289 24.00 28.29 22.32
C TYR A 289 24.16 27.04 21.40
N ASP A 290 25.24 26.28 21.56
CA ASP A 290 25.55 25.04 20.84
C ASP A 290 25.08 23.74 21.52
N GLY A 291 24.51 23.79 22.73
CA GLY A 291 23.97 22.62 23.43
C GLY A 291 25.00 21.64 24.00
N SER A 292 26.29 21.98 24.09
CA SER A 292 27.35 21.01 24.40
C SER A 292 27.32 20.38 25.81
N ASN A 293 26.60 20.97 26.77
CA ASN A 293 26.66 20.59 28.19
C ASN A 293 25.32 20.10 28.77
N THR A 294 24.32 19.89 27.91
CA THR A 294 22.98 19.44 28.31
C THR A 294 22.58 18.23 27.47
N THR A 295 22.32 17.10 28.12
CA THR A 295 21.75 15.92 27.44
C THR A 295 20.30 15.77 27.84
N ILE A 296 19.40 15.73 26.86
CA ILE A 296 17.99 15.39 27.06
C ILE A 296 17.73 14.03 26.46
N THR A 297 17.27 13.08 27.27
CA THR A 297 16.83 11.76 26.82
C THR A 297 15.32 11.67 26.99
N ILE A 298 14.61 11.31 25.93
CA ILE A 298 13.17 11.05 26.03
C ILE A 298 12.98 9.72 26.77
N ILE A 299 12.32 9.76 27.92
CA ILE A 299 11.98 8.56 28.70
C ILE A 299 10.66 7.97 28.20
N ASN A 300 9.68 8.84 27.90
CA ASN A 300 8.39 8.48 27.31
C ASN A 300 8.00 9.60 26.33
N PRO A 301 7.81 9.33 25.03
CA PRO A 301 7.46 10.36 24.05
C PRO A 301 6.05 10.95 24.24
N GLY A 302 5.18 10.29 25.01
CA GLY A 302 3.77 10.69 25.13
C GLY A 302 2.97 10.49 23.83
N THR A 303 1.81 11.12 23.72
CA THR A 303 0.94 11.06 22.53
C THR A 303 0.35 12.43 22.20
N GLY A 304 -0.05 12.64 20.94
CA GLY A 304 -0.82 13.82 20.53
C GLY A 304 -0.02 15.13 20.34
N TYR A 305 1.31 15.05 20.35
CA TYR A 305 2.19 16.18 20.01
C TYR A 305 2.28 16.38 18.49
N ALA A 306 2.21 17.62 18.04
CA ALA A 306 2.41 18.03 16.65
C ALA A 306 3.74 18.78 16.46
N ILE A 307 4.24 18.81 15.22
CA ILE A 307 5.40 19.65 14.87
C ILE A 307 5.06 21.12 15.14
N GLY A 308 5.94 21.80 15.87
CA GLY A 308 5.73 23.20 16.29
C GLY A 308 5.07 23.35 17.67
N ASP A 309 4.65 22.25 18.31
CA ASP A 309 4.30 22.30 19.73
C ASP A 309 5.50 22.73 20.57
N THR A 310 5.24 23.56 21.57
CA THR A 310 6.21 23.93 22.60
C THR A 310 5.86 23.21 23.88
N VAL A 311 6.89 22.86 24.64
CA VAL A 311 6.81 22.16 25.90
C VAL A 311 7.61 22.95 26.92
N THR A 312 6.96 23.47 27.95
CA THR A 312 7.63 24.28 28.96
C THR A 312 7.91 23.46 30.20
N ILE A 313 9.18 23.49 30.63
CA ILE A 313 9.61 22.99 31.93
C ILE A 313 9.79 24.19 32.84
N PRO A 314 8.91 24.37 33.84
CA PRO A 314 9.05 25.46 34.77
C PRO A 314 10.35 25.34 35.55
N ALA A 315 11.01 26.47 35.79
CA ALA A 315 12.33 26.45 36.43
C ALA A 315 12.31 25.90 37.86
N TYR A 316 11.15 25.95 38.55
CA TYR A 316 10.99 25.38 39.89
C TYR A 316 11.08 23.84 39.92
N GLU A 317 10.93 23.15 38.79
CA GLU A 317 11.06 21.68 38.72
C GLU A 317 12.52 21.20 38.65
N LEU A 318 13.47 22.12 38.44
CA LEU A 318 14.90 21.83 38.24
C LEU A 318 15.72 21.85 39.52
N GLY A 319 15.08 21.87 40.69
CA GLY A 319 15.75 21.65 41.96
C GLY A 319 15.27 22.57 43.07
N PRO A 320 15.54 22.18 44.34
CA PRO A 320 15.08 22.93 45.49
C PRO A 320 15.86 24.24 45.65
N TYR A 321 15.21 25.20 46.29
CA TYR A 321 15.77 26.43 46.82
C TYR A 321 17.21 26.27 47.30
N VAL A 322 18.08 27.16 46.83
CA VAL A 322 19.37 27.35 47.49
C VAL A 322 19.08 27.83 48.90
N TYR A 323 19.37 26.99 49.90
CA TYR A 323 19.49 27.44 51.28
C TYR A 323 20.80 28.21 51.37
N ASP A 324 20.72 29.53 51.23
CA ASP A 324 21.79 30.41 51.68
C ASP A 324 21.85 30.30 53.21
N THR A 325 22.94 29.76 53.73
CA THR A 325 23.13 29.57 55.18
C THR A 325 23.48 30.87 55.90
N ASP A 326 23.71 31.98 55.19
CA ASP A 326 24.26 33.22 55.76
C ASP A 326 23.36 34.46 55.70
N ALA A 327 22.09 34.36 55.28
CA ALA A 327 21.15 35.49 55.38
C ALA A 327 19.69 35.09 55.60
N ASP A 328 19.03 35.75 56.54
CA ASP A 328 17.60 35.67 56.90
C ASP A 328 16.63 36.11 55.77
N ILE A 329 16.89 35.75 54.52
CA ILE A 329 15.98 35.99 53.39
C ILE A 329 15.30 34.67 53.02
N TYR A 330 14.28 34.32 53.80
CA TYR A 330 13.33 33.27 53.46
C TYR A 330 12.31 33.82 52.46
N GLY A 331 12.66 33.81 51.18
CA GLY A 331 11.70 34.12 50.14
C GLY A 331 11.96 33.27 48.90
N PRO A 332 10.91 32.77 48.22
CA PRO A 332 10.76 33.17 46.83
C PRO A 332 11.91 33.08 45.84
N PHE A 333 12.93 32.20 45.84
CA PHE A 333 13.87 32.20 44.71
C PHE A 333 13.13 31.64 43.49
N VAL A 334 12.45 32.54 42.78
CA VAL A 334 11.84 32.32 41.48
C VAL A 334 13.00 32.46 40.50
N PRO A 335 13.45 31.39 39.85
CA PRO A 335 14.42 31.55 38.77
C PRO A 335 13.78 32.42 37.69
N ASP A 336 14.50 33.43 37.20
CA ASP A 336 13.91 34.45 36.31
C ASP A 336 13.48 33.92 34.93
N ASN A 337 13.86 32.68 34.53
CA ASN A 337 13.50 32.13 33.22
C ASN A 337 13.20 30.62 33.28
N ASP A 338 12.07 30.21 32.68
CA ASP A 338 11.73 28.81 32.42
C ASP A 338 12.60 28.20 31.30
N ILE A 339 12.76 26.87 31.31
CA ILE A 339 13.33 26.16 30.15
C ILE A 339 12.20 25.89 29.17
N VAL A 340 12.29 26.48 27.97
CA VAL A 340 11.35 26.24 26.88
C VAL A 340 11.96 25.21 25.93
N LEU A 341 11.37 24.01 25.91
CA LEU A 341 11.70 23.00 24.92
C LEU A 341 10.82 23.21 23.69
N THR A 342 11.45 23.44 22.54
CA THR A 342 10.75 23.47 21.25
C THR A 342 10.84 22.09 20.62
N ILE A 343 9.69 21.50 20.31
CA ILE A 343 9.65 20.22 19.63
C ILE A 343 10.04 20.41 18.16
N THR A 344 11.18 19.85 17.76
CA THR A 344 11.62 19.80 16.36
C THR A 344 11.79 18.35 15.93
N ALA A 345 10.77 17.76 15.32
CA ALA A 345 10.89 16.39 14.81
C ALA A 345 11.83 16.36 13.58
N THR A 346 12.88 15.53 13.63
CA THR A 346 13.58 15.10 12.42
C THR A 346 12.84 13.89 11.89
N LEU A 347 12.30 13.97 10.66
CA LEU A 347 11.55 12.88 10.05
C LEU A 347 12.43 11.63 9.96
N ALA A 348 12.16 10.61 10.78
CA ALA A 348 12.72 9.28 10.53
C ALA A 348 11.99 8.70 9.31
N ALA A 349 12.72 8.41 8.25
CA ALA A 349 12.15 7.72 7.10
C ALA A 349 11.66 6.33 7.54
N GLY A 350 10.37 6.01 7.32
CA GLY A 350 9.94 4.61 7.26
C GLY A 350 8.67 4.18 8.01
N THR A 351 7.77 5.06 8.47
CA THR A 351 6.53 4.57 9.09
C THR A 351 5.47 4.16 8.05
N ILE A 352 4.89 2.97 8.25
CA ILE A 352 3.83 2.39 7.42
C ILE A 352 2.47 2.96 7.86
N SER A 353 1.77 3.68 6.98
CA SER A 353 0.37 4.07 7.16
C SER A 353 -0.58 3.02 6.59
N THR A 354 -1.77 2.91 7.16
CA THR A 354 -2.88 2.13 6.60
C THR A 354 -4.01 3.08 6.23
N ALA A 355 -4.61 2.90 5.04
CA ALA A 355 -5.87 3.53 4.71
C ALA A 355 -6.84 2.49 4.14
N THR A 356 -8.00 2.39 4.77
CA THR A 356 -9.07 1.48 4.33
C THR A 356 -10.00 2.22 3.38
N LEU A 357 -10.29 1.62 2.21
CA LEU A 357 -11.04 2.31 1.15
C LEU A 357 -12.04 1.42 0.41
N PRO A 358 -13.21 1.99 0.11
CA PRO A 358 -14.21 2.41 1.09
C PRO A 358 -14.75 1.23 1.93
N GLU A 359 -15.44 1.52 3.05
CA GLU A 359 -16.27 0.54 3.76
C GLU A 359 -17.36 0.03 2.81
N ILE A 360 -17.16 -1.16 2.22
CA ILE A 360 -18.10 -1.91 1.39
C ILE A 360 -19.03 -1.04 0.53
N GLU A 361 -18.57 -0.64 -0.66
CA GLU A 361 -19.41 0.09 -1.61
C GLU A 361 -19.82 -0.81 -2.79
N THR A 362 -21.07 -0.68 -3.24
CA THR A 362 -21.41 -1.15 -4.58
C THR A 362 -20.78 -0.21 -5.59
N ILE A 363 -19.73 -0.67 -6.27
CA ILE A 363 -18.92 0.17 -7.15
C ILE A 363 -19.66 0.43 -8.46
N PHE A 364 -20.31 -0.61 -9.00
CA PHE A 364 -21.02 -0.55 -10.26
C PHE A 364 -22.41 -1.18 -10.12
N THR A 365 -23.46 -0.36 -10.21
CA THR A 365 -24.85 -0.81 -10.35
C THR A 365 -25.26 -0.75 -11.81
N THR A 366 -25.54 -1.91 -12.41
CA THR A 366 -26.23 -2.02 -13.71
C THR A 366 -25.51 -1.30 -14.85
N VAL A 367 -24.23 -1.64 -15.07
CA VAL A 367 -23.49 -1.23 -16.26
C VAL A 367 -24.02 -2.04 -17.45
N ILE A 368 -24.41 -1.36 -18.53
CA ILE A 368 -24.90 -2.00 -19.75
C ILE A 368 -23.80 -1.99 -20.79
N ASP A 369 -23.53 -3.15 -21.37
CA ASP A 369 -22.61 -3.32 -22.49
C ASP A 369 -23.34 -3.94 -23.69
N ASN A 370 -22.89 -3.64 -24.91
CA ASN A 370 -23.47 -4.13 -26.15
C ASN A 370 -22.36 -4.68 -27.08
N PRO A 371 -21.74 -5.81 -26.73
CA PRO A 371 -20.67 -6.41 -27.52
C PRO A 371 -21.21 -7.08 -28.80
N ARG A 372 -20.36 -7.17 -29.83
CA ARG A 372 -20.62 -8.03 -31.01
C ARG A 372 -20.75 -9.51 -30.60
N PRO A 373 -21.37 -10.39 -31.41
CA PRO A 373 -21.44 -11.82 -31.13
C PRO A 373 -20.04 -12.42 -30.91
N ALA A 374 -19.76 -12.89 -29.69
CA ALA A 374 -18.56 -13.65 -29.35
C ALA A 374 -18.68 -14.26 -27.94
N TYR A 375 -17.60 -14.89 -27.48
CA TYR A 375 -17.42 -15.32 -26.10
C TYR A 375 -16.54 -14.31 -25.36
N TYR A 376 -17.01 -13.83 -24.20
CA TYR A 376 -16.36 -12.77 -23.44
C TYR A 376 -16.12 -13.18 -22.00
N TRP A 377 -15.09 -12.57 -21.41
CA TRP A 377 -14.76 -12.67 -20.00
C TRP A 377 -14.65 -11.28 -19.38
N TYR A 378 -15.57 -10.98 -18.47
CA TYR A 378 -15.57 -9.74 -17.69
C TYR A 378 -14.81 -9.97 -16.40
N ILE A 379 -13.89 -9.08 -16.08
CA ILE A 379 -13.07 -9.14 -14.87
C ILE A 379 -13.16 -7.80 -14.15
N LEU A 380 -13.38 -7.85 -12.84
CA LEU A 380 -13.21 -6.70 -11.97
C LEU A 380 -11.71 -6.56 -11.68
N GLU A 381 -11.13 -5.45 -12.10
CA GLU A 381 -9.70 -5.19 -11.97
C GLU A 381 -9.48 -3.89 -11.20
N VAL A 382 -8.31 -3.79 -10.58
CA VAL A 382 -7.87 -2.54 -9.96
C VAL A 382 -6.62 -2.04 -10.64
N LYS A 383 -6.44 -0.73 -10.61
CA LYS A 383 -5.27 -0.06 -11.16
C LYS A 383 -4.86 1.07 -10.24
N PHE A 384 -3.57 1.12 -9.92
CA PHE A 384 -2.97 2.24 -9.21
C PHE A 384 -2.38 3.17 -10.25
N ASP A 385 -2.94 4.36 -10.41
CA ASP A 385 -2.40 5.40 -11.29
C ASP A 385 -1.55 6.36 -10.44
N ASN A 386 -0.43 6.78 -11.03
CA ASN A 386 0.34 7.93 -10.56
C ASN A 386 0.86 7.76 -9.12
N TRP A 387 1.57 6.67 -8.86
CA TRP A 387 2.56 6.71 -7.77
C TRP A 387 3.56 7.81 -8.06
N LEU A 388 3.82 8.63 -7.04
CA LEU A 388 4.92 9.58 -7.06
C LEU A 388 6.17 8.89 -7.62
N ASN A 389 6.84 9.60 -8.53
CA ASN A 389 7.88 9.04 -9.38
C ASN A 389 9.01 8.46 -8.49
N PRO A 390 9.33 7.16 -8.55
CA PRO A 390 10.44 6.61 -7.77
C PRO A 390 11.77 7.34 -8.06
N ASP A 391 11.94 7.93 -9.24
CA ASP A 391 13.12 8.72 -9.59
C ASP A 391 13.17 10.10 -8.90
N SER A 392 12.04 10.57 -8.38
CA SER A 392 11.95 11.87 -7.69
C SER A 392 12.28 11.82 -6.20
N GLY A 393 12.48 10.62 -5.63
CA GLY A 393 12.71 10.43 -4.19
C GLY A 393 11.44 10.55 -3.34
N ASP A 394 10.31 10.92 -3.94
CA ASP A 394 9.00 10.95 -3.31
C ASP A 394 8.40 9.53 -3.30
N VAL A 395 8.60 8.81 -2.20
CA VAL A 395 8.20 7.41 -2.11
C VAL A 395 6.80 7.33 -1.51
N LEU A 396 5.79 7.39 -2.38
CA LEU A 396 4.53 6.73 -2.07
C LEU A 396 4.64 5.28 -2.51
N ALA A 397 4.62 4.35 -1.56
CA ALA A 397 4.65 2.92 -1.81
C ALA A 397 3.48 2.27 -1.08
N VAL A 398 2.47 1.83 -1.83
CA VAL A 398 1.48 0.84 -1.34
C VAL A 398 2.19 -0.52 -1.30
N TYR A 399 2.16 -1.18 -0.15
CA TYR A 399 2.80 -2.49 0.05
C TYR A 399 1.78 -3.61 -0.01
N ARG A 400 0.53 -3.33 0.35
CA ARG A 400 -0.51 -4.34 0.50
C ARG A 400 -1.85 -3.79 0.04
N SER A 401 -2.58 -4.65 -0.66
CA SER A 401 -3.95 -4.43 -1.06
C SER A 401 -4.74 -5.69 -0.72
N GLU A 402 -5.63 -5.56 0.25
CA GLU A 402 -6.43 -6.65 0.81
C GLU A 402 -7.87 -6.53 0.33
N LEU A 403 -8.24 -7.44 -0.56
CA LEU A 403 -9.58 -7.55 -1.10
C LEU A 403 -10.45 -8.34 -0.12
N ASN A 404 -11.45 -7.68 0.44
CA ASN A 404 -12.45 -8.30 1.30
C ASN A 404 -13.62 -8.79 0.42
N LEU A 405 -14.83 -8.30 0.68
CA LEU A 405 -15.99 -8.57 -0.15
C LEU A 405 -15.73 -8.15 -1.59
N ARG A 406 -15.87 -9.09 -2.52
CA ARG A 406 -15.81 -8.83 -3.95
C ARG A 406 -16.78 -9.71 -4.70
N SER A 407 -17.50 -9.10 -5.63
CA SER A 407 -18.43 -9.81 -6.48
C SER A 407 -18.52 -9.16 -7.85
N LEU A 408 -18.76 -9.99 -8.87
CA LEU A 408 -19.11 -9.53 -10.21
C LEU A 408 -20.15 -10.50 -10.76
N SER A 409 -21.23 -9.94 -11.31
CA SER A 409 -22.22 -10.68 -12.08
C SER A 409 -22.37 -10.06 -13.47
N ALA A 410 -22.55 -10.92 -14.47
CA ALA A 410 -22.88 -10.51 -15.82
C ALA A 410 -24.08 -11.34 -16.32
N GLN A 411 -25.06 -10.67 -16.90
CA GLN A 411 -26.28 -11.28 -17.45
C GLN A 411 -26.49 -10.82 -18.88
N VAL A 412 -26.63 -11.78 -19.80
CA VAL A 412 -27.04 -11.48 -21.18
C VAL A 412 -28.56 -11.38 -21.25
N VAL A 413 -29.06 -10.28 -21.81
CA VAL A 413 -30.46 -10.07 -22.14
C VAL A 413 -30.57 -10.03 -23.66
N LYS A 414 -31.39 -10.93 -24.19
CA LYS A 414 -31.68 -11.02 -25.63
C LYS A 414 -32.77 -10.01 -25.96
N GLU A 415 -32.51 -9.14 -26.92
CA GLU A 415 -33.51 -8.23 -27.50
C GLU A 415 -34.05 -8.76 -28.84
#